data_AF-A0A5N5HTA3-F1
#
_entry.id   AF-A0A5N5HTA3-F1
#
_cell.length_a   1.000
_cell.length_b   1.000
_cell.length_c   1.000
_cell.angle_alpha   90.00
_cell.angle_beta   90.00
_cell.angle_gamma   90.00
#
_symmetry.space_group_name_H-M   'P 1'
#
loop_
_entity.id
_entity.type
_entity.pdbx_description
1 polymer ?
#
loop_
_entity_poly.entity_id
_entity_poly.type
_entity_poly.pdbx_seq_one_letter_code
_entity_poly.pdbx_strand_id
1 'polypeptide(L)' 'MNEDRLLDILDDQVAVNTENVELLMESPKYAPIKLALKCLRMRGEERPTLKEVIAELQRIMNNAATN' A
#
# COMPACT_ATOMS: atom_id res chain seq x y z
N MET A 1 6.24 13.53 -4.45
CA MET A 1 5.55 13.12 -3.23
C MET A 1 6.62 12.73 -2.24
N ASN A 2 6.69 13.37 -1.07
CA ASN A 2 7.54 12.85 0.01
C ASN A 2 6.91 11.54 0.47
N GLU A 3 7.67 10.45 0.48
CA GLU A 3 7.20 9.12 0.91
C GLU A 3 6.65 9.17 2.35
N ASP A 4 7.11 10.14 3.14
CA ASP A 4 6.72 10.41 4.53
C ASP A 4 5.30 10.95 4.74
N ARG A 5 4.59 11.35 3.66
CA ARG A 5 3.23 11.93 3.77
C ARG A 5 2.11 10.92 3.54
N LEU A 6 2.44 9.64 3.46
CA LEU A 6 1.44 8.60 3.30
C LEU A 6 0.44 8.60 4.47
N LEU A 7 0.93 8.76 5.70
CA LEU A 7 0.07 8.81 6.89
C LEU A 7 -0.95 9.95 6.82
N ASP A 8 -0.60 11.07 6.16
CA ASP A 8 -1.50 12.22 5.98
C ASP A 8 -2.70 11.93 5.07
N ILE A 9 -2.63 10.88 4.25
CA ILE A 9 -3.67 10.55 3.26
C ILE A 9 -4.46 9.28 3.58
N LEU A 10 -4.09 8.56 4.65
CA LEU A 10 -4.84 7.38 5.09
C LEU A 10 -6.09 7.84 5.83
N ASP A 11 -7.24 7.25 5.49
CA ASP A 11 -8.48 7.45 6.25
C ASP A 11 -8.28 7.07 7.72
N ASP A 12 -8.99 7.73 8.63
CA ASP A 12 -8.93 7.49 10.08
C ASP A 12 -9.16 6.02 10.47
N GLN A 13 -9.90 5.26 9.66
CA GLN A 13 -10.14 3.82 9.86
C GLN A 13 -8.93 2.93 9.54
N VAL A 14 -7.94 3.49 8.83
CA VAL A 14 -6.70 2.86 8.40
C VAL A 14 -5.50 3.47 9.13
N ALA A 15 -5.60 4.72 9.57
CA ALA A 15 -4.61 5.41 10.38
C ALA A 15 -4.32 4.61 11.67
N VAL A 16 -3.06 4.23 11.85
CA VAL A 16 -2.60 3.46 13.00
C VAL A 16 -1.77 4.36 13.87
N ASN A 17 -2.00 4.31 15.17
CA ASN A 17 -1.24 5.05 16.16
C ASN A 17 0.11 4.37 16.41
N THR A 18 0.98 4.30 15.39
CA THR A 18 2.30 3.66 15.50
C THR A 18 3.39 4.51 14.89
N GLU A 19 4.52 4.49 15.56
CA GLU A 19 5.71 5.29 15.23
C GLU A 19 6.55 4.62 14.13
N ASN A 20 6.29 3.34 13.81
CA ASN A 20 7.06 2.55 12.84
C ASN A 20 6.20 2.08 11.65
N VAL A 21 6.11 2.92 10.60
CA VAL A 21 5.41 2.64 9.33
C VAL A 21 5.94 1.37 8.65
N GLU A 22 7.23 1.10 8.81
CA GLU A 22 7.92 -0.04 8.18
C GLU A 22 7.51 -1.39 8.78
N LEU A 23 7.15 -1.41 10.08
CA LEU A 23 6.67 -2.62 10.77
C LEU A 23 5.19 -2.91 10.45
N LEU A 24 4.39 -1.87 10.23
CA LEU A 24 2.98 -2.01 9.80
C LEU A 24 2.86 -2.67 8.44
N MET A 25 3.79 -2.32 7.57
CA MET A 25 3.80 -2.74 6.20
C MET A 25 3.75 -4.27 6.07
N GLU A 26 4.26 -5.05 7.03
CA GLU A 26 4.25 -6.51 6.97
C GLU A 26 2.86 -7.15 7.11
N SER A 27 1.86 -6.45 7.65
CA SER A 27 0.51 -7.02 7.79
C SER A 27 -0.27 -7.00 6.46
N PRO A 28 -1.00 -8.08 6.11
CA PRO A 28 -1.82 -8.15 4.90
C PRO A 28 -2.84 -7.01 4.79
N LYS A 29 -3.28 -6.47 5.93
CA LYS A 29 -4.23 -5.35 6.00
C LYS A 29 -3.72 -4.10 5.32
N TYR A 30 -2.40 -3.88 5.31
CA TYR A 30 -1.78 -2.69 4.71
C TYR A 30 -1.23 -2.93 3.30
N ALA A 31 -1.47 -4.11 2.72
CA ALA A 31 -1.06 -4.41 1.35
C ALA A 31 -1.62 -3.43 0.29
N PRO A 32 -2.87 -2.93 0.37
CA PRO A 32 -3.36 -1.90 -0.56
C PRO A 32 -2.51 -0.62 -0.54
N ILE A 33 -2.06 -0.22 0.65
CA ILE A 33 -1.29 1.00 0.88
C ILE A 33 0.12 0.85 0.30
N LYS A 34 0.74 -0.33 0.48
CA LYS A 34 2.03 -0.67 -0.15
C LYS A 34 1.95 -0.56 -1.67
N LEU A 35 0.85 -1.05 -2.26
CA LEU A 35 0.64 -0.97 -3.69
C LEU A 35 0.46 0.48 -4.15
N ALA A 36 -0.33 1.27 -3.43
CA ALA A 36 -0.52 2.69 -3.71
C ALA A 36 0.82 3.45 -3.68
N LEU A 37 1.66 3.23 -2.68
CA LEU A 37 3.00 3.84 -2.61
C LEU A 37 3.87 3.53 -3.83
N LYS A 38 3.88 2.27 -4.29
CA LYS A 38 4.63 1.87 -5.49
C LYS A 38 4.13 2.62 -6.72
N CYS A 39 2.83 2.85 -6.85
CA CYS A 39 2.24 3.62 -7.95
C CYS A 39 2.61 5.11 -7.92
N LEU A 40 2.98 5.65 -6.75
CA LEU A 40 3.26 7.06 -6.54
C LEU A 40 4.76 7.40 -6.56
N ARG A 41 5.63 6.43 -6.89
CA ARG A 41 7.07 6.68 -7.04
C ARG A 41 7.34 7.82 -8.02
N MET A 42 8.32 8.66 -7.67
CA MET A 42 8.64 9.87 -8.43
C MET A 42 9.04 9.54 -9.87
N ARG A 43 9.89 8.52 -10.01
CA ARG A 43 10.36 8.00 -11.30
C ARG A 43 9.34 7.06 -11.91
N GLY A 44 8.95 7.33 -13.15
CA GLY A 44 7.88 6.60 -13.84
C GLY A 44 8.24 5.14 -14.10
N GLU A 45 9.51 4.89 -14.37
CA GLU A 45 10.11 3.57 -14.57
C GLU A 45 10.12 2.69 -13.32
N GLU A 46 9.98 3.28 -12.14
CA GLU A 46 9.89 2.53 -10.90
C GLU A 46 8.45 2.17 -10.52
N ARG A 47 7.47 2.76 -11.20
CA ARG A 47 6.06 2.49 -10.99
C ARG A 47 5.70 1.14 -11.63
N PRO A 48 4.82 0.37 -11.01
CA PRO A 48 4.32 -0.85 -11.62
C PRO A 48 3.50 -0.53 -12.87
N THR A 49 3.53 -1.47 -13.82
CA THR A 49 2.60 -1.48 -14.93
C THR A 49 1.18 -1.75 -14.44
N LEU A 50 0.16 -1.33 -15.19
CA LEU A 50 -1.23 -1.61 -14.84
C LEU A 50 -1.51 -3.12 -14.69
N LYS A 51 -0.82 -3.96 -15.48
CA LYS A 51 -0.90 -5.42 -15.38
C LYS A 51 -0.43 -5.93 -14.01
N GLU A 52 0.68 -5.39 -13.49
CA GLU A 52 1.20 -5.74 -12.17
C GLU A 52 0.28 -5.22 -11.05
N VAL A 53 -0.27 -4.03 -11.21
CA VAL A 53 -1.27 -3.47 -10.27
C VAL A 53 -2.50 -4.37 -10.17
N ILE A 54 -3.05 -4.81 -11.30
CA ILE A 54 -4.21 -5.73 -11.32
C ILE A 54 -3.88 -7.05 -10.62
N ALA A 55 -2.72 -7.65 -10.93
CA ALA A 55 -2.31 -8.92 -10.33
C ALA A 55 -2.17 -8.82 -8.80
N GLU A 56 -1.62 -7.70 -8.31
CA GLU A 56 -1.45 -7.49 -6.87
C GLU A 56 -2.79 -7.22 -6.18
N LEU A 57 -3.67 -6.42 -6.79
CA LEU A 57 -5.04 -6.22 -6.28
C LEU A 57 -5.81 -7.53 -6.16
N GLN A 58 -5.69 -8.41 -7.16
CA GLN A 58 -6.31 -9.74 -7.11
C GLN A 58 -5.77 -10.57 -5.94
N ARG A 59 -4.46 -10.57 -5.70
CA ARG A 59 -3.88 -11.25 -4.53
C ARG A 59 -4.42 -10.69 -3.22
N ILE A 60 -4.45 -9.37 -3.09
CA ILE A 60 -4.95 -8.69 -1.88
C ILE A 60 -6.40 -9.08 -1.61
N MET A 61 -7.26 -9.04 -2.64
CA MET A 61 -8.68 -9.38 -2.53
C MET A 61 -8.88 -10.87 -2.22
N ASN A 62 -8.12 -11.76 -2.84
CA ASN A 62 -8.24 -13.20 -2.62
C ASN A 62 -7.77 -13.62 -1.23
N ASN A 63 -6.70 -12.99 -0.71
CA ASN A 63 -6.18 -13.25 0.63
C ASN A 63 -7.07 -12.69 1.73
N ALA A 64 -7.90 -11.68 1.43
CA ALA A 64 -8.88 -11.13 2.35
C ALA A 64 -10.14 -11.99 2.50
N ALA A 65 -10.38 -12.93 1.56
CA ALA A 65 -11.56 -13.81 1.55
C ALA A 65 -11.38 -15.13 2.34
N THR A 66 -10.18 -15.39 2.89
CA THR A 66 -9.86 -16.64 3.61
C THR A 66 -9.85 -16.54 5.14
N ASN A 67 -10.42 -15.49 5.74
CA ASN A 67 -10.62 -15.38 7.20
C ASN A 67 -12.07 -15.11 7.56
#